data_AF-A0A142JNG9-F1
#
_entry.id   AF-A0A142JNG9-F1
#
_cell.length_a   1.000
_cell.length_b   1.000
_cell.length_c   1.000
_cell.angle_alpha   90.00
_cell.angle_beta   90.00
_cell.angle_gamma   90.00
#
_symmetry.space_group_name_H-M   'P 1'
#
loop_
_entity.id
_entity.type
_entity.pdbx_description
1 polymer ?
#
loop_
_entity_poly.entity_id
_entity_poly.type
_entity_poly.pdbx_seq_one_letter_code
_entity_poly.pdbx_strand_id
1 'polypeptide(L)'
;MQSSSEEVKEVHVSKRYKQVHRQMREDEAKKAMDDDDIGLPMKDAGISDEAKEAEARTKQAVLRLAENKARADEMIAQARKEPDLKKRAKALVALQAINFPEVKAMANGYATQPLHSHPNYWAVFSALFGDELPARPHFDSFRGQSIIADSSNDNEIKVINGNYSVVELTMAMSATGLTGLKAPEVRAALLEYTKGAERNSLQERIKEKMPEWDGVERMNVELINLFKCFDTPLNRDFGRYFWLSLYSRMMYPGAFAPMVLSLFGAQGSGKSYMSKLICEEVTGNPRVEPTDVDMSENGKEFIRKITGTSVIANIGEMVGMARGDLNKIKTFVTRTADTLDHKYAAPIQQPRQWVIVLDGNKYEGLQRDDTGNRRFYPIFCGQLQDENGQHKWDLNFKVNYEGFRERFWQIMAECKAWIESHDEGVGMMKDSDFLQHIGYRKFVDSVIVQVQEFSREEMARGSGVIADPVLDTYLIPAIAECNRQGKLKYRKGGKFGSGDFIKSADLIRVLAAMTREVPKEERLKPRMAALGAPFTNGPGGFIDGCGAYFWKDQPKGTALKLIESDHDGQDEDHNTDYEGIAADNRGGF
;
A
#
# COMPACT_ATOMS: atom_id res chain seq x y z
N MET A 1 -0.21 26.32 27.91
CA MET A 1 1.18 26.47 28.40
C MET A 1 2.14 25.41 27.84
N GLN A 2 1.80 24.73 26.73
CA GLN A 2 2.67 23.73 26.06
C GLN A 2 3.13 24.15 24.66
N SER A 3 2.71 25.32 24.14
CA SER A 3 3.07 25.77 22.78
C SER A 3 4.42 26.50 22.69
N SER A 4 5.14 26.71 23.81
CA SER A 4 6.42 27.45 23.81
C SER A 4 7.65 26.55 23.92
N SER A 5 7.48 25.22 24.05
CA SER A 5 8.60 24.28 24.18
C SER A 5 8.99 23.59 22.87
N GLU A 6 8.14 23.63 21.84
CA GLU A 6 8.41 23.03 20.52
C GLU A 6 9.18 23.98 19.59
N GLU A 7 8.85 25.28 19.57
CA GLU A 7 9.62 26.31 18.83
C GLU A 7 11.09 26.40 19.29
N VAL A 8 11.37 26.07 20.56
CA VAL A 8 12.74 26.11 21.10
C VAL A 8 13.57 24.89 20.67
N LYS A 9 12.94 23.77 20.33
CA LYS A 9 13.62 22.53 19.90
C LYS A 9 13.94 22.52 18.40
N GLU A 10 13.06 23.01 17.53
CA GLU A 10 13.34 23.15 16.09
C GLU A 10 14.49 24.13 15.81
N VAL A 11 14.55 25.23 16.57
CA VAL A 11 15.65 26.20 16.49
C VAL A 11 16.98 25.57 16.95
N HIS A 12 16.95 24.60 17.86
CA HIS A 12 18.17 23.94 18.37
C HIS A 12 18.74 22.91 17.40
N VAL A 13 17.91 22.13 16.71
CA VAL A 13 18.36 21.12 15.73
C VAL A 13 18.91 21.80 14.47
N SER A 14 18.25 22.86 13.98
CA SER A 14 18.72 23.68 12.86
C SER A 14 20.04 24.40 13.16
N LYS A 15 20.22 24.88 14.40
CA LYS A 15 21.49 25.49 14.83
C LYS A 15 22.63 24.48 14.92
N ARG A 16 22.38 23.26 15.42
CA ARG A 16 23.40 22.21 15.51
C ARG A 16 23.86 21.73 14.13
N TYR A 17 22.95 21.58 13.18
CA TYR A 17 23.28 21.22 11.79
C TYR A 17 24.10 22.30 11.09
N LYS A 18 23.73 23.57 11.26
CA LYS A 18 24.48 24.73 10.76
C LYS A 18 25.86 24.87 11.42
N GLN A 19 26.00 24.46 12.68
CA GLN A 19 27.26 24.51 13.42
C GLN A 19 28.25 23.42 12.96
N VAL A 20 27.79 22.18 12.74
CA VAL A 20 28.63 21.07 12.25
C VAL A 20 29.11 21.32 10.81
N HIS A 21 28.24 21.80 9.91
CA HIS A 21 28.61 22.16 8.53
C HIS A 21 29.48 23.41 8.41
N ARG A 22 29.47 24.26 9.44
CA ARG A 22 30.41 25.37 9.56
C ARG A 22 31.77 24.89 10.05
N GLN A 23 31.78 24.00 11.03
CA GLN A 23 33.01 23.40 11.58
C GLN A 23 33.76 22.57 10.52
N MET A 24 33.05 21.77 9.71
CA MET A 24 33.64 21.02 8.59
C MET A 24 34.25 21.92 7.52
N ARG A 25 33.60 23.05 7.18
CA ARG A 25 34.16 24.04 6.23
C ARG A 25 35.34 24.81 6.82
N GLU A 26 35.33 25.07 8.12
CA GLU A 26 36.46 25.69 8.83
C GLU A 26 37.66 24.71 8.95
N ASP A 27 37.42 23.42 9.09
CA ASP A 27 38.45 22.37 9.13
C ASP A 27 39.02 22.06 7.72
N GLU A 28 38.19 22.06 6.66
CA GLU A 28 38.64 21.98 5.27
C GLU A 28 39.45 23.22 4.85
N ALA A 29 39.03 24.41 5.30
CA ALA A 29 39.78 25.65 5.06
C ALA A 29 41.13 25.66 5.81
N LYS A 30 41.21 25.11 7.02
CA LYS A 30 42.48 24.93 7.75
C LYS A 30 43.40 23.95 7.04
N LYS A 31 42.87 22.84 6.54
CA LYS A 31 43.63 21.83 5.80
C LYS A 31 44.19 22.38 4.48
N ALA A 32 43.48 23.30 3.83
CA ALA A 32 43.94 24.01 2.65
C ALA A 32 44.97 25.13 2.95
N MET A 33 45.03 25.63 4.20
CA MET A 33 46.04 26.60 4.62
C MET A 33 47.36 25.96 5.08
N ASP A 34 47.35 24.68 5.46
CA ASP A 34 48.55 23.95 5.93
C ASP A 34 49.41 23.35 4.79
N ASP A 35 48.88 23.25 3.55
CA ASP A 35 49.58 22.63 2.40
C ASP A 35 50.49 23.61 1.60
N ASP A 36 50.50 24.91 1.92
CA ASP A 36 51.29 25.94 1.21
C ASP A 36 52.67 26.23 1.85
N ASP A 37 53.11 25.48 2.86
CA ASP A 37 54.41 25.71 3.53
C ASP A 37 55.58 25.03 2.78
N ILE A 38 55.88 25.54 1.57
CA ILE A 38 57.18 25.32 0.91
C ILE A 38 58.13 26.41 1.42
N GLY A 39 58.92 26.06 2.44
CA GLY A 39 59.84 26.95 3.14
C GLY A 39 60.88 27.63 2.25
N LEU A 40 60.82 28.97 2.22
CA LEU A 40 61.92 29.87 1.85
C LEU A 40 62.18 30.81 3.04
N PRO A 41 63.43 30.98 3.49
CA PRO A 41 63.73 31.81 4.65
C PRO A 41 63.75 33.29 4.24
N MET A 42 62.57 33.91 4.12
CA MET A 42 62.49 35.37 4.16
C MET A 42 62.45 35.83 5.61
N LYS A 43 63.37 36.74 5.96
CA LYS A 43 63.35 37.44 7.25
C LYS A 43 62.00 38.15 7.41
N ASP A 44 61.34 37.84 8.51
CA ASP A 44 60.09 38.44 8.98
C ASP A 44 60.27 39.96 9.12
N ALA A 45 59.90 40.70 8.08
CA ALA A 45 59.65 42.12 8.17
C ALA A 45 58.27 42.25 8.80
N GLY A 46 58.25 42.37 10.14
CA GLY A 46 57.02 42.37 10.93
C GLY A 46 55.91 43.21 10.28
N ILE A 47 54.71 42.59 10.20
CA ILE A 47 53.50 43.20 9.64
C ILE A 47 53.36 44.62 10.21
N SER A 48 53.50 45.64 9.35
CA SER A 48 53.40 47.03 9.77
C SER A 48 52.05 47.27 10.43
N ASP A 49 51.99 48.21 11.39
CA ASP A 49 50.73 48.56 12.06
C ASP A 49 49.65 49.00 11.04
N GLU A 50 50.09 49.54 9.89
CA GLU A 50 49.24 49.88 8.74
C GLU A 50 48.60 48.66 8.08
N ALA A 51 49.32 47.53 7.98
CA ALA A 51 48.79 46.28 7.42
C ALA A 51 47.79 45.59 8.37
N LYS A 52 48.02 45.66 9.70
CA LYS A 52 47.05 45.21 10.70
C LYS A 52 45.78 46.07 10.71
N GLU A 53 45.91 47.38 10.56
CA GLU A 53 44.76 48.27 10.38
C GLU A 53 44.02 48.05 9.05
N ALA A 54 44.73 47.73 7.96
CA ALA A 54 44.12 47.39 6.68
C ALA A 54 43.33 46.08 6.75
N GLU A 55 43.85 45.07 7.45
CA GLU A 55 43.16 43.81 7.71
C GLU A 55 41.90 44.01 8.58
N ALA A 56 42.01 44.82 9.64
CA ALA A 56 40.86 45.18 10.49
C ALA A 56 39.78 45.95 9.72
N ARG A 57 40.17 46.90 8.85
CA ARG A 57 39.25 47.62 7.95
C ARG A 57 38.58 46.69 6.95
N THR A 58 39.32 45.74 6.39
CA THR A 58 38.79 44.72 5.47
C THR A 58 37.77 43.83 6.17
N LYS A 59 38.08 43.33 7.38
CA LYS A 59 37.14 42.54 8.20
C LYS A 59 35.86 43.32 8.52
N GLN A 60 35.97 44.59 8.90
CA GLN A 60 34.79 45.45 9.12
C GLN A 60 33.98 45.69 7.84
N ALA A 61 34.63 45.86 6.69
CA ALA A 61 33.94 46.02 5.41
C ALA A 61 33.17 44.74 5.01
N VAL A 62 33.76 43.57 5.22
CA VAL A 62 33.11 42.27 4.99
C VAL A 62 31.89 42.10 5.90
N LEU A 63 32.00 42.45 7.19
CA LEU A 63 30.86 42.40 8.12
C LEU A 63 29.72 43.34 7.69
N ARG A 64 30.02 44.58 7.29
CA ARG A 64 29.01 45.52 6.78
C ARG A 64 28.35 45.01 5.49
N LEU A 65 29.11 44.40 4.59
CA LEU A 65 28.56 43.78 3.37
C LEU A 65 27.64 42.61 3.71
N ALA A 66 28.01 41.78 4.69
CA ALA A 66 27.18 40.67 5.15
C ALA A 66 25.87 41.16 5.81
N GLU A 67 25.93 42.20 6.65
CA GLU A 67 24.74 42.82 7.27
C GLU A 67 23.81 43.44 6.22
N ASN A 68 24.37 44.15 5.23
CA ASN A 68 23.60 44.73 4.14
C ASN A 68 22.93 43.66 3.29
N LYS A 69 23.63 42.55 3.01
CA LYS A 69 23.06 41.40 2.30
C LYS A 69 21.92 40.76 3.10
N ALA A 70 22.11 40.55 4.40
CA ALA A 70 21.08 39.98 5.27
C ALA A 70 19.81 40.86 5.33
N ARG A 71 19.98 42.18 5.42
CA ARG A 71 18.84 43.13 5.34
C ARG A 71 18.14 43.07 3.99
N ALA A 72 18.90 42.99 2.89
CA ALA A 72 18.32 42.84 1.56
C ALA A 72 17.53 41.54 1.43
N ASP A 73 18.08 40.41 1.91
CA ASP A 73 17.41 39.11 1.92
C ASP A 73 16.11 39.14 2.74
N GLU A 74 16.11 39.84 3.88
CA GLU A 74 14.91 40.03 4.71
C GLU A 74 13.83 40.87 3.99
N MET A 75 14.23 41.96 3.32
CA MET A 75 13.31 42.76 2.50
C MET A 75 12.74 41.95 1.33
N ILE A 76 13.54 41.10 0.69
CA ILE A 76 13.11 40.19 -0.38
C ILE A 76 12.10 39.17 0.17
N ALA A 77 12.39 38.56 1.32
CA ALA A 77 11.48 37.62 1.97
C ALA A 77 10.16 38.28 2.33
N GLN A 78 10.19 39.53 2.81
CA GLN A 78 8.98 40.29 3.10
C GLN A 78 8.20 40.65 1.82
N ALA A 79 8.88 41.01 0.74
CA ALA A 79 8.24 41.26 -0.55
C ALA A 79 7.51 40.02 -1.09
N ARG A 80 8.05 38.82 -0.89
CA ARG A 80 7.43 37.55 -1.31
C ARG A 80 6.10 37.25 -0.60
N LYS A 81 5.83 37.85 0.57
CA LYS A 81 4.55 37.70 1.28
C LYS A 81 3.40 38.47 0.63
N GLU A 82 3.67 39.37 -0.31
CA GLU A 82 2.63 40.08 -1.06
C GLU A 82 1.79 39.08 -1.88
N PRO A 83 0.47 38.97 -1.65
CA PRO A 83 -0.37 37.99 -2.34
C PRO A 83 -0.51 38.27 -3.84
N ASP A 84 -0.55 39.53 -4.27
CA ASP A 84 -0.65 39.89 -5.68
C ASP A 84 0.71 39.68 -6.39
N LEU A 85 0.78 38.70 -7.28
CA LEU A 85 2.01 38.33 -8.00
C LEU A 85 2.62 39.51 -8.77
N LYS A 86 1.81 40.42 -9.31
CA LYS A 86 2.30 41.57 -10.07
C LYS A 86 2.90 42.63 -9.15
N LYS A 87 2.28 42.91 -8.00
CA LYS A 87 2.85 43.80 -6.98
C LYS A 87 4.14 43.21 -6.40
N ARG A 88 4.13 41.90 -6.12
CA ARG A 88 5.30 41.13 -5.68
C ARG A 88 6.46 41.27 -6.67
N ALA A 89 6.21 41.05 -7.96
CA ALA A 89 7.21 41.20 -9.01
C ALA A 89 7.84 42.61 -9.03
N LYS A 90 7.02 43.67 -8.96
CA LYS A 90 7.51 45.05 -8.93
C LYS A 90 8.38 45.34 -7.71
N ALA A 91 7.98 44.86 -6.54
CA ALA A 91 8.76 45.02 -5.32
C ALA A 91 10.14 44.32 -5.44
N LEU A 92 10.16 43.10 -5.98
CA LEU A 92 11.40 42.35 -6.19
C LEU A 92 12.33 43.02 -7.22
N VAL A 93 11.79 43.61 -8.29
CA VAL A 93 12.56 44.41 -9.25
C VAL A 93 13.15 45.65 -8.58
N ALA A 94 12.39 46.36 -7.75
CA ALA A 94 12.87 47.52 -7.00
C ALA A 94 14.01 47.18 -6.04
N LEU A 95 14.00 45.96 -5.49
CA LEU A 95 15.06 45.43 -4.62
C LEU A 95 16.24 44.80 -5.39
N GLN A 96 16.25 44.85 -6.72
CA GLN A 96 17.25 44.19 -7.58
C GLN A 96 17.40 42.69 -7.30
N ALA A 97 16.31 42.03 -6.91
CA ALA A 97 16.31 40.62 -6.51
C ALA A 97 16.33 39.64 -7.68
N ILE A 98 16.24 40.13 -8.93
CA ILE A 98 16.19 39.30 -10.14
C ILE A 98 17.45 39.54 -10.95
N ASN A 99 18.26 38.49 -11.09
CA ASN A 99 19.42 38.49 -11.98
C ASN A 99 19.08 37.71 -13.26
N PHE A 100 18.99 38.39 -14.40
CA PHE A 100 18.68 37.77 -15.69
C PHE A 100 19.95 37.25 -16.38
N PRO A 101 20.09 35.92 -16.58
CA PRO A 101 21.28 35.38 -17.25
C PRO A 101 21.44 35.82 -18.71
N GLU A 102 20.33 36.02 -19.42
CA GLU A 102 20.34 36.31 -20.86
C GLU A 102 19.75 37.68 -21.16
N VAL A 103 20.61 38.63 -21.53
CA VAL A 103 20.21 40.00 -21.82
C VAL A 103 20.73 40.46 -23.18
N LYS A 104 19.97 41.34 -23.83
CA LYS A 104 20.35 42.01 -25.07
C LYS A 104 20.68 43.47 -24.79
N ALA A 105 21.83 43.94 -25.29
CA ALA A 105 22.15 45.36 -25.25
C ALA A 105 21.19 46.14 -26.17
N MET A 106 20.61 47.22 -25.65
CA MET A 106 19.77 48.12 -26.43
C MET A 106 20.64 49.05 -27.29
N ALA A 107 20.06 49.61 -28.36
CA ALA A 107 20.77 50.44 -29.35
C ALA A 107 21.44 51.68 -28.76
N ASN A 108 21.05 52.09 -27.55
CA ASN A 108 21.63 53.20 -26.80
C ASN A 108 22.86 52.82 -25.96
N GLY A 109 23.26 51.53 -25.90
CA GLY A 109 24.49 51.06 -25.25
C GLY A 109 24.50 51.01 -23.71
N TYR A 110 23.60 51.76 -23.05
CA TYR A 110 23.55 51.87 -21.58
C TYR A 110 22.48 51.02 -20.91
N ALA A 111 21.52 50.49 -21.68
CA ALA A 111 20.43 49.68 -21.15
C ALA A 111 20.50 48.26 -21.71
N THR A 112 20.26 47.27 -20.84
CA THR A 112 20.08 45.87 -21.23
C THR A 112 18.61 45.49 -21.11
N GLN A 113 18.14 44.64 -22.01
CA GLN A 113 16.79 44.10 -22.00
C GLN A 113 16.84 42.58 -21.82
N PRO A 114 16.11 42.01 -20.85
CA PRO A 114 16.08 40.56 -20.68
C PRO A 114 15.40 39.87 -21.87
N LEU A 115 16.00 38.79 -22.34
CA LEU A 115 15.50 37.99 -23.45
C LEU A 115 14.37 37.03 -23.03
N HIS A 116 13.56 36.62 -24.00
CA HIS A 116 12.52 35.62 -23.82
C HIS A 116 13.14 34.21 -23.85
N SER A 117 13.53 33.68 -22.69
CA SER A 117 14.20 32.38 -22.58
C SER A 117 13.91 31.64 -21.28
N HIS A 118 14.09 30.31 -21.28
CA HIS A 118 13.88 29.46 -20.11
C HIS A 118 14.72 29.87 -18.88
N PRO A 119 16.03 30.18 -19.01
CA PRO A 119 16.84 30.61 -17.87
C PRO A 119 16.32 31.90 -17.21
N ASN A 120 15.89 32.88 -18.02
CA ASN A 120 15.30 34.10 -17.50
C ASN A 120 13.95 33.86 -16.82
N TYR A 121 13.15 32.91 -17.32
CA TYR A 121 11.88 32.54 -16.69
C TYR A 121 12.12 31.92 -15.32
N TRP A 122 13.10 31.02 -15.22
CA TRP A 122 13.47 30.39 -13.96
C TRP A 122 14.01 31.40 -12.94
N ALA A 123 14.79 32.40 -13.38
CA ALA A 123 15.23 33.50 -12.52
C ALA A 123 14.03 34.28 -11.94
N VAL A 124 13.00 34.54 -12.74
CA VAL A 124 11.77 35.18 -12.27
C VAL A 124 10.97 34.27 -11.33
N PHE A 125 10.83 32.98 -11.64
CA PHE A 125 10.13 32.03 -10.76
C PHE A 125 10.82 31.90 -9.39
N SER A 126 12.14 31.73 -9.39
CA SER A 126 12.96 31.70 -8.17
C SER A 126 12.81 32.98 -7.35
N ALA A 127 12.80 34.16 -7.99
CA ALA A 127 12.58 35.41 -7.29
C ALA A 127 11.17 35.49 -6.67
N LEU A 128 10.13 35.14 -7.44
CA LEU A 128 8.72 35.24 -7.04
C LEU A 128 8.33 34.27 -5.93
N PHE A 129 8.83 33.04 -5.97
CA PHE A 129 8.43 31.96 -5.08
C PHE A 129 9.48 31.60 -4.03
N GLY A 130 10.73 32.02 -4.24
CA GLY A 130 11.87 31.54 -3.47
C GLY A 130 12.39 30.19 -3.98
N ASP A 131 13.52 29.77 -3.43
CA ASP A 131 14.15 28.49 -3.76
C ASP A 131 13.82 27.38 -2.75
N GLU A 132 13.25 27.74 -1.61
CA GLU A 132 12.93 26.81 -0.52
C GLU A 132 11.57 26.12 -0.74
N LEU A 133 11.55 24.81 -0.50
CA LEU A 133 10.32 24.03 -0.41
C LEU A 133 9.64 24.31 0.96
N PRO A 134 8.30 24.29 1.04
CA PRO A 134 7.34 23.96 -0.01
C PRO A 134 6.84 25.18 -0.82
N ALA A 135 7.34 26.39 -0.54
CA ALA A 135 6.85 27.63 -1.14
C ALA A 135 7.13 27.71 -2.65
N ARG A 136 8.27 27.17 -3.09
CA ARG A 136 8.60 27.03 -4.52
C ARG A 136 7.66 26.04 -5.22
N PRO A 137 7.20 26.32 -6.46
CA PRO A 137 6.57 25.31 -7.32
C PRO A 137 7.45 24.08 -7.51
N HIS A 138 6.90 22.90 -7.23
CA HIS A 138 7.67 21.66 -7.18
C HIS A 138 6.84 20.48 -7.67
N PHE A 139 7.51 19.38 -8.00
CA PHE A 139 6.86 18.11 -8.27
C PHE A 139 6.62 17.37 -6.95
N ASP A 140 5.35 17.08 -6.63
CA ASP A 140 4.99 16.23 -5.50
C ASP A 140 4.89 14.78 -5.96
N SER A 141 5.86 13.97 -5.60
CA SER A 141 5.95 12.57 -6.00
C SER A 141 4.93 11.67 -5.33
N PHE A 142 4.28 12.08 -4.23
CA PHE A 142 3.12 11.35 -3.71
C PHE A 142 1.90 11.52 -4.63
N ARG A 143 1.72 12.73 -5.18
CA ARG A 143 0.62 13.07 -6.09
C ARG A 143 0.91 12.71 -7.55
N GLY A 144 2.18 12.54 -7.89
CA GLY A 144 2.63 12.44 -9.28
C GLY A 144 2.35 13.71 -10.07
N GLN A 145 2.36 14.89 -9.42
CA GLN A 145 1.92 16.14 -10.05
C GLN A 145 2.78 17.33 -9.63
N SER A 146 2.99 18.26 -10.57
CA SER A 146 3.52 19.58 -10.29
C SER A 146 2.49 20.40 -9.52
N ILE A 147 2.89 20.99 -8.39
CA ILE A 147 2.03 21.77 -7.51
C ILE A 147 2.68 23.09 -7.12
N ILE A 148 1.84 24.03 -6.66
CA ILE A 148 2.25 25.26 -6.01
C ILE A 148 1.36 25.49 -4.77
N ALA A 149 1.98 25.83 -3.64
CA ALA A 149 1.26 26.26 -2.46
C ALA A 149 0.88 27.74 -2.60
N ASP A 150 -0.41 28.05 -2.49
CA ASP A 150 -0.88 29.43 -2.54
C ASP A 150 -0.73 30.11 -1.17
N SER A 151 0.38 30.81 -0.99
CA SER A 151 0.66 31.61 0.20
C SER A 151 -0.43 32.65 0.55
N SER A 152 -1.29 33.01 -0.40
CA SER A 152 -2.35 34.00 -0.20
C SER A 152 -3.69 33.42 0.26
N ASN A 153 -3.88 32.10 0.12
CA ASN A 153 -5.14 31.41 0.40
C ASN A 153 -4.92 30.21 1.32
N ASP A 154 -4.46 30.47 2.55
CA ASP A 154 -4.23 29.44 3.59
C ASP A 154 -3.34 28.26 3.13
N ASN A 155 -2.37 28.54 2.26
CA ASN A 155 -1.49 27.54 1.63
C ASN A 155 -2.25 26.45 0.84
N GLU A 156 -3.38 26.79 0.24
CA GLU A 156 -4.11 25.89 -0.65
C GLU A 156 -3.18 25.36 -1.76
N ILE A 157 -3.17 24.04 -1.94
CA ILE A 157 -2.33 23.37 -2.94
C ILE A 157 -3.05 23.43 -4.29
N LYS A 158 -2.45 24.12 -5.26
CA LYS A 158 -2.92 24.17 -6.65
C LYS A 158 -2.12 23.24 -7.54
N VAL A 159 -2.82 22.43 -8.33
CA VAL A 159 -2.19 21.55 -9.33
C VAL A 159 -1.86 22.35 -10.59
N ILE A 160 -0.57 22.32 -10.97
CA ILE A 160 -0.07 22.94 -12.19
C ILE A 160 -0.23 21.91 -13.31
N ASN A 161 -1.29 22.06 -14.11
CA ASN A 161 -1.57 21.22 -15.28
C ASN A 161 -2.00 22.08 -16.48
N GLY A 162 -2.54 21.46 -17.52
CA GLY A 162 -3.05 22.19 -18.71
C GLY A 162 -4.13 23.23 -18.39
N ASN A 163 -4.89 23.05 -17.31
CA ASN A 163 -6.01 23.91 -16.93
C ASN A 163 -5.62 25.01 -15.94
N TYR A 164 -4.42 24.97 -15.35
CA TYR A 164 -3.97 25.99 -14.39
C TYR A 164 -3.96 27.38 -15.05
N SER A 165 -4.50 28.45 -14.46
CA SER A 165 -4.38 29.77 -15.13
C SER A 165 -2.99 30.36 -14.89
N VAL A 166 -2.28 30.75 -15.95
CA VAL A 166 -0.98 31.43 -15.84
C VAL A 166 -1.07 32.92 -16.20
N VAL A 167 -2.28 33.48 -16.28
CA VAL A 167 -2.48 34.89 -16.68
C VAL A 167 -1.83 35.85 -15.68
N GLU A 168 -2.09 35.66 -14.39
CA GLU A 168 -1.50 36.48 -13.32
C GLU A 168 0.02 36.34 -13.30
N LEU A 169 0.54 35.12 -13.45
CA LEU A 169 1.97 34.85 -13.56
C LEU A 169 2.59 35.54 -14.79
N THR A 170 1.91 35.53 -15.93
CA THR A 170 2.37 36.21 -17.15
C THR A 170 2.40 37.73 -16.95
N MET A 171 1.40 38.31 -16.28
CA MET A 171 1.40 39.73 -15.93
C MET A 171 2.51 40.10 -14.95
N ALA A 172 2.79 39.23 -13.98
CA ALA A 172 3.88 39.40 -13.02
C ALA A 172 5.25 39.35 -13.72
N MET A 173 5.48 38.36 -14.57
CA MET A 173 6.70 38.27 -15.40
C MET A 173 6.85 39.47 -16.33
N SER A 174 5.75 39.98 -16.90
CA SER A 174 5.84 41.20 -17.72
C SER A 174 6.27 42.42 -16.91
N ALA A 175 5.87 42.50 -15.63
CA ALA A 175 6.29 43.57 -14.73
C ALA A 175 7.79 43.51 -14.36
N THR A 176 8.50 42.43 -14.68
CA THR A 176 9.96 42.32 -14.49
C THR A 176 10.78 42.80 -15.70
N GLY A 177 10.12 43.32 -16.74
CA GLY A 177 10.78 43.80 -17.96
C GLY A 177 10.85 42.76 -19.10
N LEU A 178 10.32 41.55 -18.89
CA LEU A 178 10.14 40.58 -19.97
C LEU A 178 8.98 41.00 -20.87
N THR A 179 9.16 40.89 -22.19
CA THR A 179 8.18 41.29 -23.20
C THR A 179 7.82 40.13 -24.13
N GLY A 180 6.60 40.14 -24.67
CA GLY A 180 6.17 39.14 -25.66
C GLY A 180 5.82 37.75 -25.10
N LEU A 181 5.57 37.66 -23.79
CA LEU A 181 5.28 36.41 -23.10
C LEU A 181 3.95 35.80 -23.57
N LYS A 182 3.96 34.52 -23.96
CA LYS A 182 2.75 33.75 -24.24
C LYS A 182 2.42 32.80 -23.11
N ALA A 183 1.16 32.75 -22.70
CA ALA A 183 0.71 31.90 -21.60
C ALA A 183 1.08 30.40 -21.76
N PRO A 184 0.95 29.75 -22.93
CA PRO A 184 1.36 28.35 -23.08
C PRO A 184 2.86 28.12 -22.85
N GLU A 185 3.71 29.05 -23.29
CA GLU A 185 5.17 28.98 -23.15
C GLU A 185 5.58 29.18 -21.68
N VAL A 186 4.96 30.13 -20.99
CA VAL A 186 5.15 30.36 -19.53
C VAL A 186 4.74 29.12 -18.74
N ARG A 187 3.60 28.50 -19.06
CA ARG A 187 3.13 27.27 -18.42
C ARG A 187 4.11 26.12 -18.62
N ALA A 188 4.58 25.91 -19.85
CA ALA A 188 5.53 24.84 -20.16
C ALA A 188 6.83 25.03 -19.37
N ALA A 189 7.34 26.27 -19.30
CA ALA A 189 8.52 26.58 -18.51
C ALA A 189 8.32 26.41 -17.00
N LEU A 190 7.14 26.71 -16.48
CA LEU A 190 6.79 26.49 -15.08
C LEU A 190 6.75 25.00 -14.74
N LEU A 191 6.14 24.18 -15.61
CA LEU A 191 6.14 22.71 -15.45
C LEU A 191 7.57 22.17 -15.45
N GLU A 192 8.42 22.61 -16.36
CA GLU A 192 9.82 22.19 -16.38
C GLU A 192 10.59 22.65 -15.13
N TYR A 193 10.34 23.88 -14.65
CA TYR A 193 10.93 24.40 -13.43
C TYR A 193 10.58 23.57 -12.18
N THR A 194 9.36 23.02 -12.13
CA THR A 194 8.93 22.17 -11.00
C THR A 194 9.69 20.84 -10.95
N LYS A 195 10.14 20.30 -12.09
CA LYS A 195 10.92 19.04 -12.11
C LYS A 195 12.30 19.20 -11.49
N GLY A 196 12.83 20.43 -11.44
CA GLY A 196 14.09 20.74 -10.77
C GLY A 196 14.02 20.67 -9.24
N ALA A 197 12.83 20.48 -8.66
CA ALA A 197 12.63 20.28 -7.23
C ALA A 197 11.54 19.23 -7.00
N GLU A 198 11.95 18.04 -6.53
CA GLU A 198 11.02 16.98 -6.15
C GLU A 198 10.83 16.95 -4.64
N ARG A 199 9.60 16.69 -4.22
CA ARG A 199 9.19 16.57 -2.82
C ARG A 199 8.21 15.40 -2.68
N ASN A 200 8.19 14.73 -1.53
CA ASN A 200 7.14 13.76 -1.22
C ASN A 200 6.34 14.23 0.00
N SER A 201 5.15 14.78 -0.22
CA SER A 201 4.34 15.37 0.86
C SER A 201 3.93 14.33 1.93
N LEU A 202 3.71 13.08 1.52
CA LEU A 202 3.36 11.99 2.43
C LEU A 202 4.51 11.67 3.40
N GLN A 203 5.73 11.51 2.88
CA GLN A 203 6.89 11.15 3.69
C GLN A 203 7.25 12.22 4.70
N GLU A 204 7.19 13.50 4.31
CA GLU A 204 7.44 14.60 5.24
C GLU A 204 6.45 14.60 6.39
N ARG A 205 5.17 14.42 6.09
CA ARG A 205 4.13 14.34 7.11
C ARG A 205 4.36 13.17 8.06
N ILE A 206 4.75 12.00 7.54
CA ILE A 206 5.07 10.83 8.38
C ILE A 206 6.27 11.16 9.27
N LYS A 207 7.34 11.76 8.73
CA LYS A 207 8.52 12.15 9.50
C LYS A 207 8.19 13.18 10.59
N GLU A 208 7.27 14.11 10.33
CA GLU A 208 6.82 15.12 11.28
C GLU A 208 5.96 14.52 12.41
N LYS A 209 5.06 13.58 12.08
CA LYS A 209 4.10 13.00 13.04
C LYS A 209 4.64 11.82 13.82
N MET A 210 5.61 11.10 13.28
CA MET A 210 6.13 9.88 13.90
C MET A 210 6.96 10.21 15.15
N PRO A 211 6.60 9.64 16.32
CA PRO A 211 7.37 9.83 17.55
C PRO A 211 8.65 9.00 17.52
N GLU A 212 9.50 9.18 18.53
CA GLU A 212 10.52 8.19 18.85
C GLU A 212 9.84 6.89 19.31
N TRP A 213 10.37 5.75 18.85
CA TRP A 213 9.87 4.45 19.26
C TRP A 213 10.13 4.24 20.76
N ASP A 214 9.09 3.86 21.48
CA ASP A 214 9.16 3.62 22.93
C ASP A 214 9.77 2.26 23.32
N GLY A 215 10.22 1.46 22.36
CA GLY A 215 10.85 0.16 22.58
C GLY A 215 9.88 -0.99 22.82
N VAL A 216 8.56 -0.75 22.79
CA VAL A 216 7.55 -1.81 22.97
C VAL A 216 7.14 -2.36 21.61
N GLU A 217 7.24 -3.69 21.46
CA GLU A 217 6.79 -4.40 20.26
C GLU A 217 5.25 -4.44 20.19
N ARG A 218 4.68 -3.89 19.11
CA ARG A 218 3.23 -3.82 18.88
C ARG A 218 2.83 -4.36 17.52
N MET A 219 3.67 -4.23 16.50
CA MET A 219 3.30 -4.57 15.12
C MET A 219 2.86 -6.04 14.94
N ASN A 220 3.42 -6.96 15.73
CA ASN A 220 3.06 -8.38 15.68
C ASN A 220 1.76 -8.71 16.43
N VAL A 221 1.23 -7.82 17.27
CA VAL A 221 0.03 -8.12 18.10
C VAL A 221 -1.13 -7.16 17.89
N GLU A 222 -0.93 -6.00 17.27
CA GLU A 222 -1.99 -4.98 17.18
C GLU A 222 -3.21 -5.50 16.41
N LEU A 223 -3.04 -6.23 15.30
CA LEU A 223 -4.18 -6.81 14.57
C LEU A 223 -4.94 -7.84 15.42
N ILE A 224 -4.23 -8.63 16.22
CA ILE A 224 -4.81 -9.60 17.15
C ILE A 224 -5.61 -8.87 18.23
N ASN A 225 -5.04 -7.81 18.81
CA ASN A 225 -5.67 -7.04 19.87
C ASN A 225 -6.91 -6.28 19.40
N LEU A 226 -6.87 -5.69 18.20
CA LEU A 226 -7.97 -4.97 17.60
C LEU A 226 -9.10 -5.91 17.19
N PHE A 227 -8.77 -6.98 16.46
CA PHE A 227 -9.78 -7.84 15.86
C PHE A 227 -10.15 -9.05 16.70
N LYS A 228 -9.48 -9.32 17.82
CA LYS A 228 -9.73 -10.50 18.67
C LYS A 228 -9.71 -11.81 17.88
N CYS A 229 -8.76 -11.93 16.95
CA CYS A 229 -8.47 -13.22 16.31
C CYS A 229 -7.59 -14.08 17.24
N PHE A 230 -7.43 -15.36 16.90
CA PHE A 230 -6.53 -16.22 17.66
C PHE A 230 -5.07 -15.76 17.57
N ASP A 231 -4.36 -15.91 18.67
CA ASP A 231 -2.94 -15.61 18.75
C ASP A 231 -2.12 -16.78 18.21
N THR A 232 -1.85 -16.76 16.90
CA THR A 232 -1.05 -17.78 16.21
C THR A 232 0.25 -17.17 15.69
N PRO A 233 1.32 -17.97 15.50
CA PRO A 233 2.56 -17.49 14.90
C PRO A 233 2.34 -16.80 13.55
N LEU A 234 1.48 -17.36 12.69
CA LEU A 234 1.16 -16.77 11.40
C LEU A 234 0.36 -15.46 11.52
N ASN A 235 -0.58 -15.34 12.47
CA ASN A 235 -1.26 -14.06 12.70
C ASN A 235 -0.28 -12.98 13.18
N ARG A 236 0.71 -13.34 14.00
CA ARG A 236 1.75 -12.42 14.46
C ARG A 236 2.65 -11.96 13.31
N ASP A 237 3.13 -12.90 12.53
CA ASP A 237 3.99 -12.62 11.37
C ASP A 237 3.25 -11.84 10.29
N PHE A 238 1.98 -12.16 10.04
CA PHE A 238 1.17 -11.42 9.08
C PHE A 238 0.85 -10.00 9.56
N GLY A 239 0.62 -9.81 10.86
CA GLY A 239 0.48 -8.48 11.45
C GLY A 239 1.72 -7.62 11.22
N ARG A 240 2.90 -8.18 11.51
CA ARG A 240 4.19 -7.53 11.21
C ARG A 240 4.34 -7.24 9.72
N TYR A 241 4.00 -8.18 8.83
CA TYR A 241 3.99 -7.97 7.38
C TYR A 241 3.12 -6.78 6.96
N PHE A 242 1.89 -6.68 7.48
CA PHE A 242 0.97 -5.61 7.10
C PHE A 242 1.53 -4.23 7.44
N TRP A 243 1.98 -4.04 8.69
CA TRP A 243 2.51 -2.75 9.12
C TRP A 243 3.83 -2.38 8.44
N LEU A 244 4.74 -3.35 8.28
CA LEU A 244 5.98 -3.12 7.53
C LEU A 244 5.69 -2.80 6.06
N SER A 245 4.73 -3.47 5.42
CA SER A 245 4.36 -3.20 4.04
C SER A 245 3.77 -1.81 3.85
N LEU A 246 2.90 -1.39 4.77
CA LEU A 246 2.33 -0.06 4.78
C LEU A 246 3.44 1.00 4.95
N TYR A 247 4.25 0.88 6.01
CA TYR A 247 5.36 1.79 6.26
C TYR A 247 6.32 1.84 5.06
N SER A 248 6.73 0.68 4.55
CA SER A 248 7.66 0.59 3.42
C SER A 248 7.09 1.21 2.16
N ARG A 249 5.81 1.01 1.83
CA ARG A 249 5.19 1.68 0.68
C ARG A 249 5.21 3.20 0.82
N MET A 250 4.98 3.73 2.02
CA MET A 250 4.93 5.17 2.24
C MET A 250 6.33 5.82 2.23
N MET A 251 7.30 5.17 2.88
CA MET A 251 8.65 5.71 3.07
C MET A 251 9.63 5.32 1.95
N TYR A 252 9.39 4.20 1.29
CA TYR A 252 10.14 3.69 0.15
C TYR A 252 9.14 3.38 -0.98
N PRO A 253 8.60 4.42 -1.65
CA PRO A 253 7.56 4.31 -2.67
C PRO A 253 7.88 3.16 -3.61
N GLY A 254 6.94 2.23 -3.82
CA GLY A 254 7.10 1.06 -4.66
C GLY A 254 7.65 -0.21 -3.99
N ALA A 255 7.98 -0.18 -2.70
CA ALA A 255 8.39 -1.36 -1.92
C ALA A 255 7.53 -2.61 -2.15
N PHE A 256 8.14 -3.79 -2.08
CA PHE A 256 7.45 -5.04 -2.38
C PHE A 256 6.39 -5.40 -1.31
N ALA A 257 5.10 -5.40 -1.69
CA ALA A 257 3.98 -5.78 -0.80
C ALA A 257 2.98 -6.66 -1.57
N PRO A 258 3.22 -7.99 -1.67
CA PRO A 258 2.48 -8.89 -2.58
C PRO A 258 1.26 -9.59 -1.95
N MET A 259 0.97 -9.34 -0.68
CA MET A 259 -0.14 -9.94 0.06
C MET A 259 -1.14 -8.87 0.55
N VAL A 260 -2.39 -9.28 0.64
CA VAL A 260 -3.57 -8.51 0.98
C VAL A 260 -4.06 -8.96 2.35
N LEU A 261 -4.19 -8.01 3.28
CA LEU A 261 -4.87 -8.24 4.55
C LEU A 261 -6.37 -8.41 4.28
N SER A 262 -6.95 -9.56 4.64
CA SER A 262 -8.37 -9.85 4.40
C SER A 262 -9.12 -9.96 5.72
N LEU A 263 -9.94 -8.97 6.04
CA LEU A 263 -10.71 -8.90 7.29
C LEU A 263 -12.09 -9.53 7.10
N PHE A 264 -12.34 -10.64 7.79
CA PHE A 264 -13.63 -11.32 7.79
C PHE A 264 -14.28 -11.25 9.16
N GLY A 265 -15.59 -11.03 9.20
CA GLY A 265 -16.34 -10.97 10.45
C GLY A 265 -17.69 -10.31 10.28
N ALA A 266 -18.38 -10.08 11.40
CA ALA A 266 -19.73 -9.52 11.42
C ALA A 266 -19.85 -8.21 10.63
N GLN A 267 -21.00 -8.01 9.98
CA GLN A 267 -21.30 -6.75 9.31
C GLN A 267 -21.37 -5.61 10.32
N GLY A 268 -20.79 -4.47 9.98
CA GLY A 268 -20.73 -3.32 10.87
C GLY A 268 -19.89 -3.56 12.13
N SER A 269 -19.00 -4.56 12.16
CA SER A 269 -18.06 -4.79 13.27
C SER A 269 -17.03 -3.67 13.45
N GLY A 270 -16.93 -2.76 12.47
CA GLY A 270 -15.92 -1.70 12.44
C GLY A 270 -14.66 -2.06 11.66
N LYS A 271 -14.58 -3.25 11.03
CA LYS A 271 -13.39 -3.71 10.29
C LYS A 271 -12.84 -2.72 9.24
N SER A 272 -13.71 -2.12 8.44
CA SER A 272 -13.33 -1.13 7.41
C SER A 272 -12.88 0.22 8.01
N TYR A 273 -13.24 0.49 9.27
CA TYR A 273 -12.91 1.76 9.94
C TYR A 273 -11.42 1.88 10.26
N MET A 274 -10.70 0.76 10.47
CA MET A 274 -9.24 0.77 10.59
C MET A 274 -8.59 1.42 9.37
N SER A 275 -9.01 1.02 8.17
CA SER A 275 -8.46 1.55 6.92
C SER A 275 -8.67 3.06 6.80
N LYS A 276 -9.87 3.52 7.17
CA LYS A 276 -10.19 4.96 7.22
C LYS A 276 -9.29 5.71 8.21
N LEU A 277 -9.18 5.24 9.45
CA LEU A 277 -8.35 5.86 10.48
C LEU A 277 -6.87 5.96 10.05
N ILE A 278 -6.33 4.90 9.43
CA ILE A 278 -4.96 4.92 8.88
C ILE A 278 -4.83 6.02 7.82
N CYS A 279 -5.77 6.10 6.86
CA CYS A 279 -5.70 7.13 5.83
C CYS A 279 -5.83 8.54 6.42
N GLU A 280 -6.73 8.77 7.38
CA GLU A 280 -6.89 10.07 8.05
C GLU A 280 -5.61 10.51 8.75
N GLU A 281 -4.99 9.62 9.54
CA GLU A 281 -3.75 9.91 10.27
C GLU A 281 -2.60 10.26 9.32
N VAL A 282 -2.38 9.37 8.35
CA VAL A 282 -1.26 9.46 7.42
C VAL A 282 -1.39 10.66 6.49
N THR A 283 -2.58 10.97 5.99
CA THR A 283 -2.78 12.09 5.04
C THR A 283 -3.11 13.42 5.72
N GLY A 284 -3.61 13.38 6.96
CA GLY A 284 -4.08 14.56 7.69
C GLY A 284 -5.41 15.11 7.21
N ASN A 285 -6.09 14.40 6.31
CA ASN A 285 -7.39 14.78 5.82
C ASN A 285 -8.47 13.94 6.51
N PRO A 286 -9.30 14.50 7.41
CA PRO A 286 -10.35 13.76 8.10
C PRO A 286 -11.51 13.32 7.18
N ARG A 287 -11.52 13.76 5.91
CA ARG A 287 -12.51 13.37 4.89
C ARG A 287 -11.97 12.35 3.89
N VAL A 288 -10.72 11.92 4.05
CA VAL A 288 -10.16 10.88 3.19
C VAL A 288 -10.86 9.56 3.46
N GLU A 289 -11.07 8.78 2.41
CA GLU A 289 -11.57 7.42 2.50
C GLU A 289 -10.56 6.46 1.87
N PRO A 290 -10.54 5.18 2.26
CA PRO A 290 -9.92 4.13 1.47
C PRO A 290 -10.51 4.15 0.06
N THR A 291 -9.68 3.87 -0.95
CA THR A 291 -10.16 3.89 -2.35
C THR A 291 -10.59 2.50 -2.77
N ASP A 292 -11.86 2.33 -3.15
CA ASP A 292 -12.35 1.05 -3.66
C ASP A 292 -11.66 0.67 -4.97
N VAL A 293 -11.13 -0.55 -5.02
CA VAL A 293 -10.48 -1.11 -6.20
C VAL A 293 -11.52 -1.37 -7.27
N ASP A 294 -11.42 -0.61 -8.34
CA ASP A 294 -12.15 -0.84 -9.58
C ASP A 294 -11.18 -1.25 -10.68
N MET A 295 -11.33 -2.46 -11.20
CA MET A 295 -10.51 -3.01 -12.28
C MET A 295 -11.10 -2.73 -13.68
N SER A 296 -12.20 -1.98 -13.78
CA SER A 296 -12.71 -1.45 -15.04
C SER A 296 -11.64 -0.62 -15.76
N GLU A 297 -11.63 -0.67 -17.10
CA GLU A 297 -10.63 0.02 -17.94
C GLU A 297 -9.16 -0.22 -17.49
N ASN A 298 -8.84 -1.42 -17.02
CA ASN A 298 -7.53 -1.80 -16.46
C ASN A 298 -7.11 -1.03 -15.20
N GLY A 299 -8.07 -0.45 -14.47
CA GLY A 299 -7.86 0.25 -13.21
C GLY A 299 -7.36 1.69 -13.35
N LYS A 300 -7.38 2.29 -14.54
CA LYS A 300 -6.87 3.65 -14.77
C LYS A 300 -7.53 4.69 -13.88
N GLU A 301 -8.86 4.64 -13.76
CA GLU A 301 -9.60 5.58 -12.93
C GLU A 301 -9.34 5.36 -11.44
N PHE A 302 -9.25 4.10 -11.02
CA PHE A 302 -8.84 3.75 -9.66
C PHE A 302 -7.45 4.34 -9.31
N ILE A 303 -6.46 4.15 -10.18
CA ILE A 303 -5.09 4.64 -9.96
C ILE A 303 -5.07 6.17 -9.82
N ARG A 304 -5.87 6.90 -10.61
CA ARG A 304 -6.01 8.36 -10.46
C ARG A 304 -6.61 8.77 -9.12
N LYS A 305 -7.62 8.02 -8.65
CA LYS A 305 -8.33 8.32 -7.39
C LYS A 305 -7.45 8.08 -6.16
N ILE A 306 -6.69 6.98 -6.13
CA ILE A 306 -5.87 6.63 -4.97
C ILE A 306 -4.58 7.45 -4.89
N THR A 307 -3.92 7.70 -6.03
CA THR A 307 -2.61 8.39 -6.06
C THR A 307 -2.71 9.78 -5.47
N GLY A 308 -1.81 10.11 -4.54
CA GLY A 308 -1.78 11.41 -3.87
C GLY A 308 -2.93 11.69 -2.90
N THR A 309 -3.83 10.73 -2.70
CA THR A 309 -5.08 10.94 -1.95
C THR A 309 -5.23 9.96 -0.80
N SER A 310 -4.99 8.67 -1.00
CA SER A 310 -5.20 7.62 0.00
C SER A 310 -4.05 6.61 0.00
N VAL A 311 -3.87 5.92 1.13
CA VAL A 311 -2.80 4.92 1.32
C VAL A 311 -3.31 3.49 1.44
N ILE A 312 -4.63 3.31 1.38
CA ILE A 312 -5.26 1.99 1.38
C ILE A 312 -6.22 1.88 0.19
N ALA A 313 -5.97 0.85 -0.61
CA ALA A 313 -6.89 0.34 -1.62
C ALA A 313 -7.80 -0.70 -0.97
N ASN A 314 -9.12 -0.53 -1.06
CA ASN A 314 -10.07 -1.47 -0.50
C ASN A 314 -10.64 -2.39 -1.58
N ILE A 315 -10.59 -3.70 -1.36
CA ILE A 315 -11.30 -4.67 -2.19
C ILE A 315 -12.57 -5.06 -1.45
N GLY A 316 -13.73 -4.77 -2.04
CA GLY A 316 -15.01 -5.26 -1.54
C GLY A 316 -15.18 -6.76 -1.71
N GLU A 317 -16.25 -7.32 -1.14
CA GLU A 317 -16.51 -8.77 -1.04
C GLU A 317 -16.13 -9.59 -2.29
N MET A 318 -15.44 -10.72 -2.09
CA MET A 318 -15.03 -11.61 -3.20
C MET A 318 -16.13 -12.57 -3.66
N VAL A 319 -17.19 -12.73 -2.87
CA VAL A 319 -18.32 -13.59 -3.22
C VAL A 319 -19.03 -12.98 -4.43
N GLY A 320 -19.08 -13.71 -5.54
CA GLY A 320 -19.65 -13.24 -6.81
C GLY A 320 -18.64 -12.74 -7.84
N MET A 321 -17.36 -12.52 -7.48
CA MET A 321 -16.33 -12.18 -8.47
C MET A 321 -16.05 -13.36 -9.41
N ALA A 322 -15.93 -13.08 -10.71
CA ALA A 322 -15.55 -14.09 -11.68
C ALA A 322 -14.08 -14.52 -11.52
N ARG A 323 -13.73 -15.75 -11.92
CA ARG A 323 -12.34 -16.27 -11.88
C ARG A 323 -11.37 -15.37 -12.66
N GLY A 324 -11.84 -14.80 -13.77
CA GLY A 324 -11.07 -13.85 -14.58
C GLY A 324 -10.70 -12.57 -13.84
N ASP A 325 -11.63 -12.01 -13.06
CA ASP A 325 -11.38 -10.77 -12.31
C ASP A 325 -10.44 -11.00 -11.13
N LEU A 326 -10.54 -12.16 -10.47
CA LEU A 326 -9.57 -12.54 -9.46
C LEU A 326 -8.16 -12.70 -10.03
N ASN A 327 -7.99 -13.24 -11.24
CA ASN A 327 -6.68 -13.32 -11.88
C ASN A 327 -6.11 -11.93 -12.19
N LYS A 328 -6.96 -10.97 -12.60
CA LYS A 328 -6.56 -9.57 -12.77
C LYS A 328 -6.11 -8.97 -11.43
N ILE A 329 -6.89 -9.17 -10.36
CA ILE A 329 -6.53 -8.71 -9.01
C ILE A 329 -5.21 -9.33 -8.56
N LYS A 330 -4.99 -10.64 -8.73
CA LYS A 330 -3.72 -11.30 -8.38
C LYS A 330 -2.51 -10.68 -9.07
N THR A 331 -2.67 -10.30 -10.34
CA THR A 331 -1.62 -9.61 -11.12
C THR A 331 -1.45 -8.17 -10.65
N PHE A 332 -2.56 -7.52 -10.31
CA PHE A 332 -2.60 -6.16 -9.81
C PHE A 332 -1.91 -6.01 -8.45
N VAL A 333 -2.16 -6.92 -7.51
CA VAL A 333 -1.58 -6.92 -6.15
C VAL A 333 -0.04 -6.89 -6.20
N THR A 334 0.58 -7.62 -7.12
CA THR A 334 2.04 -7.79 -7.15
C THR A 334 2.82 -6.63 -7.75
N ARG A 335 2.17 -5.62 -8.34
CA ARG A 335 2.89 -4.51 -8.97
C ARG A 335 3.54 -3.59 -7.93
N THR A 336 4.67 -3.01 -8.30
CA THR A 336 5.42 -2.04 -7.51
C THR A 336 5.19 -0.61 -7.97
N ALA A 337 4.86 -0.42 -9.25
CA ALA A 337 4.48 0.85 -9.85
C ALA A 337 3.26 0.67 -10.76
N ASP A 338 2.52 1.74 -10.96
CA ASP A 338 1.41 1.81 -11.92
C ASP A 338 1.66 2.92 -12.94
N THR A 339 1.10 2.75 -14.14
CA THR A 339 1.04 3.83 -15.12
C THR A 339 -0.05 4.81 -14.71
N LEU A 340 0.34 6.00 -14.24
CA LEU A 340 -0.56 7.07 -13.90
C LEU A 340 -0.87 7.90 -15.16
N ASP A 341 -2.06 7.70 -15.70
CA ASP A 341 -2.57 8.46 -16.85
C ASP A 341 -3.13 9.81 -16.37
N HIS A 342 -2.43 10.91 -16.60
CA HIS A 342 -3.01 12.24 -16.38
C HIS A 342 -3.91 12.65 -17.54
N LYS A 343 -5.01 13.36 -17.25
CA LYS A 343 -5.78 14.02 -18.32
C LYS A 343 -4.91 15.11 -18.95
N TYR A 344 -4.75 15.07 -20.27
CA TYR A 344 -3.99 16.05 -21.05
C TYR A 344 -2.49 16.14 -20.72
N ALA A 345 -1.88 15.10 -20.13
CA ALA A 345 -0.44 15.00 -19.98
C ALA A 345 0.03 13.58 -20.33
N ALA A 346 1.34 13.41 -20.56
CA ALA A 346 1.92 12.10 -20.78
C ALA A 346 1.76 11.22 -19.53
N PRO A 347 1.52 9.90 -19.70
CA PRO A 347 1.47 8.99 -18.57
C PRO A 347 2.85 8.89 -17.90
N ILE A 348 2.87 8.81 -16.58
CA ILE A 348 4.10 8.61 -15.80
C ILE A 348 4.08 7.26 -15.11
N GLN A 349 5.26 6.70 -14.82
CA GLN A 349 5.36 5.54 -13.93
C GLN A 349 5.36 6.03 -12.49
N GLN A 350 4.32 5.66 -11.75
CA GLN A 350 4.10 6.08 -10.38
C GLN A 350 4.36 4.89 -9.43
N PRO A 351 5.45 4.92 -8.64
CA PRO A 351 5.65 3.95 -7.57
C PRO A 351 4.50 3.96 -6.57
N ARG A 352 4.01 2.78 -6.17
CA ARG A 352 2.88 2.71 -5.24
C ARG A 352 3.30 3.13 -3.84
N GLN A 353 2.50 4.01 -3.25
CA GLN A 353 2.63 4.43 -1.85
C GLN A 353 1.47 3.95 -0.97
N TRP A 354 0.78 2.90 -1.41
CA TRP A 354 -0.41 2.35 -0.78
C TRP A 354 -0.35 0.82 -0.71
N VAL A 355 -1.12 0.23 0.20
CA VAL A 355 -1.33 -1.22 0.34
C VAL A 355 -2.79 -1.58 0.09
N ILE A 356 -3.07 -2.88 0.00
CA ILE A 356 -4.42 -3.38 -0.26
C ILE A 356 -4.97 -4.04 1.00
N VAL A 357 -6.18 -3.66 1.37
CA VAL A 357 -7.00 -4.33 2.37
C VAL A 357 -8.24 -4.86 1.67
N LEU A 358 -8.67 -6.04 2.08
CA LEU A 358 -9.93 -6.63 1.70
C LEU A 358 -10.79 -6.73 2.95
N ASP A 359 -12.06 -6.37 2.85
CA ASP A 359 -13.02 -6.62 3.90
C ASP A 359 -14.24 -7.36 3.37
N GLY A 360 -14.77 -8.27 4.19
CA GLY A 360 -15.92 -9.07 3.79
C GLY A 360 -16.70 -9.62 4.95
N ASN A 361 -17.96 -9.95 4.70
CA ASN A 361 -18.81 -10.63 5.66
C ASN A 361 -18.82 -12.15 5.46
N LYS A 362 -18.21 -12.63 4.38
CA LYS A 362 -18.18 -14.02 3.95
C LYS A 362 -16.76 -14.44 3.61
N TYR A 363 -16.30 -15.54 4.18
CA TYR A 363 -14.96 -16.09 3.95
C TYR A 363 -14.91 -16.92 2.64
N GLU A 364 -16.06 -17.39 2.18
CA GLU A 364 -16.18 -18.24 1.00
C GLU A 364 -15.61 -17.58 -0.25
N GLY A 365 -14.86 -18.38 -1.02
CA GLY A 365 -14.25 -17.92 -2.24
C GLY A 365 -12.95 -17.15 -2.07
N LEU A 366 -12.34 -17.11 -0.89
CA LEU A 366 -10.93 -16.73 -0.73
C LEU A 366 -9.99 -17.80 -1.33
N GLN A 367 -10.31 -19.07 -1.09
CA GLN A 367 -9.54 -20.22 -1.54
C GLN A 367 -10.05 -20.71 -2.90
N ARG A 368 -9.45 -20.19 -3.97
CA ARG A 368 -9.82 -20.53 -5.37
C ARG A 368 -8.64 -20.93 -6.25
N ASP A 369 -7.47 -21.13 -5.65
CA ASP A 369 -6.25 -21.48 -6.37
C ASP A 369 -5.84 -22.89 -5.99
N ASP A 370 -5.94 -23.84 -6.93
CA ASP A 370 -5.63 -25.26 -6.71
C ASP A 370 -4.18 -25.48 -6.20
N THR A 371 -3.29 -24.51 -6.39
CA THR A 371 -1.89 -24.56 -5.94
C THR A 371 -1.64 -23.90 -4.57
N GLY A 372 -2.67 -23.31 -3.96
CA GLY A 372 -2.58 -22.53 -2.73
C GLY A 372 -2.57 -21.02 -3.00
N ASN A 373 -3.51 -20.31 -2.37
CA ASN A 373 -3.51 -18.86 -2.32
C ASN A 373 -2.30 -18.37 -1.52
N ARG A 374 -1.58 -17.40 -2.08
CA ARG A 374 -0.39 -16.79 -1.49
C ARG A 374 -0.45 -15.27 -1.36
N ARG A 375 -1.59 -14.69 -1.73
CA ARG A 375 -1.77 -13.23 -1.88
C ARG A 375 -2.85 -12.68 -0.97
N PHE A 376 -3.69 -13.52 -0.37
CA PHE A 376 -4.69 -13.06 0.58
C PHE A 376 -4.57 -13.90 1.83
N TYR A 377 -4.52 -13.23 2.97
CA TYR A 377 -4.51 -13.90 4.26
C TYR A 377 -5.68 -13.39 5.10
N PRO A 378 -6.52 -14.30 5.62
CA PRO A 378 -7.67 -13.92 6.43
C PRO A 378 -7.26 -13.61 7.88
N ILE A 379 -7.81 -12.54 8.42
CA ILE A 379 -7.91 -12.27 9.85
C ILE A 379 -9.40 -12.29 10.21
N PHE A 380 -9.78 -13.21 11.09
CA PHE A 380 -11.15 -13.39 11.55
C PHE A 380 -11.43 -12.50 12.76
N CYS A 381 -12.35 -11.55 12.60
CA CYS A 381 -12.70 -10.55 13.60
C CYS A 381 -13.72 -11.12 14.58
N GLY A 382 -13.44 -11.07 15.88
CA GLY A 382 -14.27 -11.65 16.93
C GLY A 382 -14.27 -13.18 16.87
N GLN A 383 -13.12 -13.78 16.57
CA GLN A 383 -13.01 -15.21 16.27
C GLN A 383 -13.46 -16.08 17.46
N LEU A 384 -14.30 -17.07 17.16
CA LEU A 384 -14.76 -18.11 18.09
C LEU A 384 -14.14 -19.46 17.69
N GLN A 385 -14.35 -20.49 18.51
CA GLN A 385 -13.95 -21.85 18.09
C GLN A 385 -14.66 -22.24 16.80
N ASP A 386 -13.88 -22.85 15.90
CA ASP A 386 -14.38 -23.40 14.64
C ASP A 386 -15.46 -24.46 14.92
N GLU A 387 -16.48 -24.50 14.06
CA GLU A 387 -17.58 -25.46 14.13
C GLU A 387 -17.63 -26.23 12.80
N ASN A 388 -17.63 -27.56 12.86
CA ASN A 388 -17.61 -28.43 11.67
C ASN A 388 -16.48 -28.10 10.67
N GLY A 389 -15.31 -27.68 11.18
CA GLY A 389 -14.16 -27.29 10.36
C GLY A 389 -14.31 -25.94 9.64
N GLN A 390 -15.34 -25.16 9.98
CA GLN A 390 -15.57 -23.82 9.44
C GLN A 390 -15.32 -22.74 10.49
N HIS A 391 -14.75 -21.63 10.05
CA HIS A 391 -14.49 -20.49 10.91
C HIS A 391 -15.77 -19.81 11.38
N LYS A 392 -15.80 -19.49 12.67
CA LYS A 392 -16.92 -18.79 13.32
C LYS A 392 -16.44 -17.52 14.00
N TRP A 393 -17.31 -16.52 14.06
CA TRP A 393 -17.06 -15.27 14.77
C TRP A 393 -18.31 -14.77 15.48
N ASP A 394 -18.10 -13.97 16.53
CA ASP A 394 -19.17 -13.30 17.25
C ASP A 394 -19.84 -12.23 16.36
N LEU A 395 -21.15 -12.38 16.14
CA LEU A 395 -21.96 -11.47 15.35
C LEU A 395 -22.16 -10.10 16.02
N ASN A 396 -21.97 -10.03 17.34
CA ASN A 396 -22.06 -8.80 18.12
C ASN A 396 -20.71 -8.10 18.29
N PHE A 397 -19.63 -8.70 17.81
CA PHE A 397 -18.29 -8.14 17.96
C PHE A 397 -18.19 -6.75 17.32
N LYS A 398 -17.70 -5.79 18.10
CA LYS A 398 -17.34 -4.44 17.67
C LYS A 398 -15.88 -4.17 18.02
N VAL A 399 -15.12 -3.68 17.06
CA VAL A 399 -13.73 -3.27 17.28
C VAL A 399 -13.69 -2.03 18.15
N ASN A 400 -12.86 -2.04 19.18
CA ASN A 400 -12.56 -0.86 19.99
C ASN A 400 -11.30 -0.18 19.44
N TYR A 401 -11.45 1.05 18.93
CA TYR A 401 -10.36 1.88 18.42
C TYR A 401 -9.81 2.89 19.43
N GLU A 402 -10.19 2.79 20.70
CA GLU A 402 -9.61 3.61 21.77
C GLU A 402 -8.07 3.49 21.78
N GLY A 403 -7.38 4.63 21.77
CA GLY A 403 -5.93 4.72 21.69
C GLY A 403 -5.30 4.24 20.38
N PHE A 404 -6.08 3.87 19.35
CA PHE A 404 -5.54 3.34 18.09
C PHE A 404 -4.61 4.33 17.39
N ARG A 405 -4.97 5.63 17.35
CA ARG A 405 -4.15 6.66 16.66
C ARG A 405 -2.75 6.78 17.28
N GLU A 406 -2.66 6.74 18.61
CA GLU A 406 -1.37 6.79 19.32
C GLU A 406 -0.54 5.51 19.08
N ARG A 407 -1.18 4.34 19.20
CA ARG A 407 -0.52 3.05 18.92
C ARG A 407 -0.07 2.94 17.47
N PHE A 408 -0.86 3.44 16.52
CA PHE A 408 -0.51 3.47 15.10
C PHE A 408 0.83 4.18 14.86
N TRP A 409 1.02 5.37 15.45
CA TRP A 409 2.27 6.10 15.30
C TRP A 409 3.47 5.42 16.00
N GLN A 410 3.24 4.79 17.15
CA GLN A 410 4.28 3.94 17.78
C GLN A 410 4.63 2.72 16.92
N ILE A 411 3.65 2.11 16.23
CA ILE A 411 3.89 1.02 15.27
C ILE A 411 4.68 1.51 14.06
N MET A 412 4.42 2.71 13.54
CA MET A 412 5.24 3.29 12.47
C MET A 412 6.70 3.51 12.91
N ALA A 413 6.89 3.97 14.16
CA ALA A 413 8.23 4.13 14.74
C ALA A 413 8.94 2.77 14.94
N GLU A 414 8.20 1.73 15.38
CA GLU A 414 8.69 0.35 15.45
C GLU A 414 9.09 -0.19 14.07
N CYS A 415 8.26 0.03 13.04
CA CYS A 415 8.56 -0.37 11.66
C CYS A 415 9.87 0.26 11.16
N LYS A 416 10.08 1.55 11.44
CA LYS A 416 11.34 2.24 11.12
C LYS A 416 12.53 1.55 11.78
N ALA A 417 12.47 1.33 13.09
CA ALA A 417 13.55 0.69 13.86
C ALA A 417 13.81 -0.76 13.38
N TRP A 418 12.76 -1.48 13.00
CA TRP A 418 12.88 -2.82 12.44
C TRP A 418 13.63 -2.81 11.10
N ILE A 419 13.26 -1.91 10.18
CA ILE A 419 13.94 -1.80 8.88
C ILE A 419 15.41 -1.41 9.06
N GLU A 420 15.70 -0.42 9.89
CA GLU A 420 17.07 0.04 10.16
C GLU A 420 17.96 -1.04 10.80
N SER A 421 17.37 -1.98 11.56
CA SER A 421 18.10 -3.09 12.19
C SER A 421 18.26 -4.33 11.30
N HIS A 422 17.42 -4.50 10.28
CA HIS A 422 17.39 -5.72 9.45
C HIS A 422 17.95 -5.51 8.03
N ASP A 423 18.13 -4.26 7.61
CA ASP A 423 18.75 -3.90 6.34
C ASP A 423 20.06 -3.12 6.59
N GLU A 424 21.20 -3.79 6.41
CA GLU A 424 22.52 -3.15 6.51
C GLU A 424 22.65 -2.03 5.45
N GLY A 425 22.97 -0.81 5.87
CA GLY A 425 23.30 0.30 4.95
C GLY A 425 22.16 1.27 4.58
N VAL A 426 20.96 1.13 5.15
CA VAL A 426 19.81 2.04 4.89
C VAL A 426 20.11 3.50 5.22
N GLY A 427 21.01 3.77 6.17
CA GLY A 427 21.42 5.13 6.53
C GLY A 427 22.28 5.86 5.49
N MET A 428 22.72 5.19 4.42
CA MET A 428 23.72 5.72 3.46
C MET A 428 23.26 5.72 2.00
N MET A 429 22.03 5.31 1.69
CA MET A 429 21.57 5.17 0.30
C MET A 429 20.68 6.32 -0.18
N LYS A 430 20.93 6.79 -1.40
CA LYS A 430 20.09 7.75 -2.12
C LYS A 430 18.88 7.04 -2.75
N ASP A 431 17.82 7.81 -2.99
CA ASP A 431 16.44 7.43 -3.34
C ASP A 431 16.22 6.47 -4.55
N SER A 432 17.26 6.01 -5.26
CA SER A 432 17.12 5.23 -6.51
C SER A 432 17.34 3.71 -6.39
N ASP A 433 17.88 3.19 -5.30
CA ASP A 433 18.27 1.77 -5.19
C ASP A 433 17.23 0.93 -4.43
N PHE A 434 16.06 0.82 -5.06
CA PHE A 434 14.90 0.02 -4.66
C PHE A 434 15.15 -1.46 -4.34
N LEU A 435 16.34 -1.98 -4.67
CA LEU A 435 16.66 -3.41 -4.65
C LEU A 435 17.23 -3.92 -3.31
N GLN A 436 17.45 -3.05 -2.32
CA GLN A 436 18.38 -3.36 -1.21
C GLN A 436 17.75 -3.61 0.18
N HIS A 437 16.42 -3.65 0.32
CA HIS A 437 15.80 -4.11 1.57
C HIS A 437 15.79 -5.65 1.67
N ILE A 438 16.99 -6.25 1.73
CA ILE A 438 17.19 -7.69 1.71
C ILE A 438 16.50 -8.37 2.91
N GLY A 439 16.59 -7.78 4.10
CA GLY A 439 15.95 -8.23 5.32
C GLY A 439 14.43 -8.20 5.22
N TYR A 440 13.85 -7.04 4.85
CA TYR A 440 12.41 -6.94 4.59
C TYR A 440 11.95 -7.94 3.54
N ARG A 441 12.67 -8.06 2.42
CA ARG A 441 12.32 -8.98 1.34
C ARG A 441 12.32 -10.44 1.81
N LYS A 442 13.36 -10.87 2.52
CA LYS A 442 13.45 -12.23 3.09
C LYS A 442 12.31 -12.50 4.07
N PHE A 443 11.97 -11.53 4.92
CA PHE A 443 10.85 -11.65 5.84
C PHE A 443 9.52 -11.81 5.07
N VAL A 444 9.24 -10.95 4.09
CA VAL A 444 8.04 -11.05 3.26
C VAL A 444 7.95 -12.40 2.55
N ASP A 445 9.05 -12.87 1.94
CA ASP A 445 9.09 -14.17 1.25
C ASP A 445 8.84 -15.34 2.23
N SER A 446 9.30 -15.26 3.48
CA SER A 446 8.97 -16.23 4.53
C SER A 446 7.47 -16.26 4.84
N VAL A 447 6.83 -15.10 5.01
CA VAL A 447 5.39 -15.01 5.29
C VAL A 447 4.57 -15.53 4.13
N ILE A 448 4.99 -15.32 2.87
CA ILE A 448 4.33 -15.90 1.69
C ILE A 448 4.26 -17.43 1.78
N VAL A 449 5.33 -18.09 2.22
CA VAL A 449 5.35 -19.56 2.37
C VAL A 449 4.36 -20.01 3.43
N GLN A 450 4.30 -19.32 4.57
CA GLN A 450 3.35 -19.64 5.64
C GLN A 450 1.89 -19.45 5.18
N VAL A 451 1.59 -18.36 4.46
CA VAL A 451 0.25 -18.11 3.90
C VAL A 451 -0.14 -19.18 2.88
N GLN A 452 0.81 -19.63 2.05
CA GLN A 452 0.58 -20.75 1.12
C GLN A 452 0.24 -22.04 1.84
N GLU A 453 0.95 -22.35 2.92
CA GLU A 453 0.71 -23.54 3.73
C GLU A 453 -0.66 -23.51 4.38
N PHE A 454 -1.00 -22.40 5.05
CA PHE A 454 -2.33 -22.15 5.60
C PHE A 454 -3.43 -22.34 4.53
N SER A 455 -3.26 -21.73 3.35
CA SER A 455 -4.23 -21.87 2.27
C SER A 455 -4.42 -23.30 1.79
N ARG A 456 -3.36 -24.11 1.73
CA ARG A 456 -3.46 -25.53 1.37
C ARG A 456 -4.26 -26.32 2.41
N GLU A 457 -4.03 -26.03 3.70
CA GLU A 457 -4.78 -26.66 4.80
C GLU A 457 -6.26 -26.27 4.76
N GLU A 458 -6.57 -24.99 4.54
CA GLU A 458 -7.94 -24.50 4.35
C GLU A 458 -8.68 -25.23 3.23
N MET A 459 -8.03 -25.35 2.07
CA MET A 459 -8.61 -26.06 0.93
C MET A 459 -8.80 -27.56 1.21
N ALA A 460 -7.87 -28.19 1.93
CA ALA A 460 -7.99 -29.59 2.32
C ALA A 460 -9.17 -29.81 3.27
N ARG A 461 -9.45 -28.84 4.15
CA ARG A 461 -10.65 -28.81 5.02
C ARG A 461 -11.94 -28.39 4.29
N GLY A 462 -11.83 -27.90 3.06
CA GLY A 462 -12.96 -27.32 2.31
C GLY A 462 -13.44 -25.97 2.85
N SER A 463 -12.69 -25.31 3.74
CA SER A 463 -13.02 -23.99 4.26
C SER A 463 -12.53 -22.89 3.31
N GLY A 464 -13.28 -21.79 3.21
CA GLY A 464 -12.95 -20.65 2.34
C GLY A 464 -13.07 -20.92 0.83
N VAL A 465 -13.50 -22.12 0.43
CA VAL A 465 -13.82 -22.45 -0.97
C VAL A 465 -15.19 -21.85 -1.33
N ILE A 466 -15.50 -21.67 -2.62
CA ILE A 466 -16.84 -21.25 -3.03
C ILE A 466 -17.85 -22.33 -2.60
N ALA A 467 -18.80 -21.98 -1.75
CA ALA A 467 -19.92 -22.84 -1.38
C ALA A 467 -20.70 -23.24 -2.65
N ASP A 468 -21.07 -24.51 -2.74
CA ASP A 468 -21.86 -25.04 -3.84
C ASP A 468 -23.11 -25.66 -3.23
N PRO A 469 -24.20 -24.88 -3.05
CA PRO A 469 -25.39 -25.33 -2.33
C PRO A 469 -25.97 -26.63 -2.89
N VAL A 470 -25.77 -26.87 -4.19
CA VAL A 470 -26.17 -28.10 -4.86
C VAL A 470 -25.34 -29.29 -4.34
N LEU A 471 -24.01 -29.17 -4.31
CA LEU A 471 -23.18 -30.24 -3.74
C LEU A 471 -23.37 -30.36 -2.23
N ASP A 472 -23.44 -29.25 -1.50
CA ASP A 472 -23.62 -29.26 -0.05
C ASP A 472 -24.92 -29.96 0.38
N THR A 473 -26.00 -29.78 -0.37
CA THR A 473 -27.30 -30.40 -0.06
C THR A 473 -27.44 -31.81 -0.63
N TYR A 474 -26.97 -32.04 -1.86
CA TYR A 474 -27.32 -33.24 -2.63
C TYR A 474 -26.17 -34.24 -2.78
N LEU A 475 -24.93 -33.95 -2.34
CA LEU A 475 -23.82 -34.88 -2.50
C LEU A 475 -24.03 -36.20 -1.75
N ILE A 476 -24.34 -36.14 -0.45
CA ILE A 476 -24.61 -37.35 0.35
C ILE A 476 -25.86 -38.09 -0.17
N PRO A 477 -27.01 -37.43 -0.42
CA PRO A 477 -28.16 -38.06 -1.07
C PRO A 477 -27.84 -38.69 -2.43
N ALA A 478 -26.99 -38.08 -3.24
CA ALA A 478 -26.59 -38.61 -4.54
C ALA A 478 -25.67 -39.83 -4.41
N ILE A 479 -24.76 -39.87 -3.43
CA ILE A 479 -23.94 -41.04 -3.13
C ILE A 479 -24.85 -42.20 -2.66
N ALA A 480 -25.83 -41.91 -1.79
CA ALA A 480 -26.81 -42.89 -1.34
C ALA A 480 -27.67 -43.42 -2.51
N GLU A 481 -28.09 -42.56 -3.42
CA GLU A 481 -28.82 -42.93 -4.63
C GLU A 481 -27.95 -43.73 -5.61
N CYS A 482 -26.67 -43.37 -5.78
CA CYS A 482 -25.71 -44.18 -6.53
C CYS A 482 -25.59 -45.60 -5.94
N ASN A 483 -25.62 -45.74 -4.60
CA ASN A 483 -25.64 -47.04 -3.97
C ASN A 483 -26.94 -47.81 -4.26
N ARG A 484 -28.12 -47.16 -4.12
CA ARG A 484 -29.42 -47.77 -4.47
C ARG A 484 -29.48 -48.25 -5.92
N GLN A 485 -28.84 -47.52 -6.83
CA GLN A 485 -28.75 -47.89 -8.25
C GLN A 485 -27.64 -48.92 -8.56
N GLY A 486 -26.93 -49.45 -7.55
CA GLY A 486 -25.85 -50.43 -7.73
C GLY A 486 -24.58 -49.86 -8.40
N LYS A 487 -24.41 -48.54 -8.36
CA LYS A 487 -23.27 -47.82 -8.96
C LYS A 487 -22.09 -47.65 -8.01
N LEU A 488 -22.33 -47.76 -6.69
CA LEU A 488 -21.27 -47.96 -5.70
C LEU A 488 -20.76 -49.39 -5.81
N LYS A 489 -19.48 -49.56 -6.16
CA LYS A 489 -18.87 -50.87 -6.41
C LYS A 489 -17.67 -51.08 -5.50
N TYR A 490 -17.40 -52.32 -5.15
CA TYR A 490 -16.20 -52.70 -4.41
C TYR A 490 -15.17 -53.30 -5.35
N ARG A 491 -13.92 -52.90 -5.18
CA ARG A 491 -12.77 -53.48 -5.89
C ARG A 491 -11.85 -54.19 -4.90
N LYS A 492 -11.45 -55.42 -5.25
CA LYS A 492 -10.48 -56.21 -4.48
C LYS A 492 -9.14 -56.20 -5.22
N GLY A 493 -8.14 -55.52 -4.66
CA GLY A 493 -6.77 -55.44 -5.17
C GLY A 493 -6.56 -54.58 -6.44
N GLY A 494 -5.28 -54.45 -6.83
CA GLY A 494 -4.82 -53.65 -7.97
C GLY A 494 -3.85 -52.53 -7.57
N LYS A 495 -3.41 -51.71 -8.55
CA LYS A 495 -2.45 -50.61 -8.35
C LYS A 495 -2.87 -49.58 -7.29
N PHE A 496 -4.17 -49.48 -7.02
CA PHE A 496 -4.75 -48.49 -6.10
C PHE A 496 -5.25 -49.09 -4.77
N GLY A 497 -5.03 -50.37 -4.49
CA GLY A 497 -5.51 -51.04 -3.27
C GLY A 497 -6.91 -51.66 -3.39
N SER A 498 -7.48 -52.11 -2.28
CA SER A 498 -8.88 -52.58 -2.21
C SER A 498 -9.77 -51.48 -1.62
N GLY A 499 -11.03 -51.40 -2.02
CA GLY A 499 -11.92 -50.35 -1.51
C GLY A 499 -13.20 -50.16 -2.30
N ASP A 500 -14.11 -49.37 -1.73
CA ASP A 500 -15.33 -48.91 -2.39
C ASP A 500 -15.02 -47.79 -3.40
N PHE A 501 -15.78 -47.72 -4.49
CA PHE A 501 -15.60 -46.70 -5.51
C PHE A 501 -16.90 -46.34 -6.25
N ILE A 502 -16.97 -45.09 -6.71
CA ILE A 502 -18.03 -44.58 -7.60
C ILE A 502 -17.37 -43.94 -8.82
N LYS A 503 -17.85 -44.26 -10.03
CA LYS A 503 -17.39 -43.57 -11.25
C LYS A 503 -17.86 -42.12 -11.23
N SER A 504 -17.00 -41.18 -11.62
CA SER A 504 -17.33 -39.74 -11.67
C SER A 504 -18.57 -39.48 -12.52
N ALA A 505 -18.62 -40.11 -13.71
CA ALA A 505 -19.76 -39.98 -14.63
C ALA A 505 -21.09 -40.46 -14.02
N ASP A 506 -21.06 -41.49 -13.18
CA ASP A 506 -22.25 -42.03 -12.53
C ASP A 506 -22.76 -41.08 -11.44
N LEU A 507 -21.85 -40.53 -10.63
CA LEU A 507 -22.18 -39.55 -9.59
C LEU A 507 -22.71 -38.24 -10.19
N ILE A 508 -22.07 -37.75 -11.27
CA ILE A 508 -22.51 -36.55 -11.99
C ILE A 508 -23.90 -36.73 -12.57
N ARG A 509 -24.20 -37.90 -13.17
CA ARG A 509 -25.54 -38.18 -13.72
C ARG A 509 -26.61 -38.17 -12.65
N VAL A 510 -26.32 -38.77 -11.49
CA VAL A 510 -27.27 -38.80 -10.37
C VAL A 510 -27.47 -37.40 -9.79
N LEU A 511 -26.40 -36.66 -9.53
CA LEU A 511 -26.48 -35.27 -9.08
C LEU A 511 -27.26 -34.40 -10.07
N ALA A 512 -27.00 -34.53 -11.38
CA ALA A 512 -27.72 -33.79 -12.41
C ALA A 512 -29.21 -34.16 -12.48
N ALA A 513 -29.55 -35.43 -12.24
CA ALA A 513 -30.94 -35.85 -12.16
C ALA A 513 -31.65 -35.29 -10.92
N MET A 514 -30.97 -35.22 -9.78
CA MET A 514 -31.54 -34.71 -8.53
C MET A 514 -31.71 -33.19 -8.52
N THR A 515 -30.79 -32.47 -9.17
CA THR A 515 -30.69 -31.00 -9.04
C THR A 515 -31.12 -30.25 -10.29
N ARG A 516 -31.29 -30.96 -11.42
CA ARG A 516 -31.52 -30.40 -12.77
C ARG A 516 -30.39 -29.48 -13.27
N GLU A 517 -29.23 -29.50 -12.61
CA GLU A 517 -28.02 -28.78 -13.01
C GLU A 517 -26.85 -29.77 -13.13
N VAL A 518 -25.97 -29.59 -14.12
CA VAL A 518 -24.77 -30.43 -14.21
C VAL A 518 -23.73 -29.90 -13.22
N PRO A 519 -23.36 -30.68 -12.18
CA PRO A 519 -22.35 -30.23 -11.22
C PRO A 519 -21.00 -30.07 -11.91
N LYS A 520 -20.25 -29.03 -11.54
CA LYS A 520 -18.91 -28.81 -12.08
C LYS A 520 -17.95 -29.83 -11.48
N GLU A 521 -17.32 -30.67 -12.31
CA GLU A 521 -16.35 -31.69 -11.86
C GLU A 521 -15.22 -31.12 -11.00
N GLU A 522 -14.76 -29.91 -11.30
CA GLU A 522 -13.72 -29.21 -10.52
C GLU A 522 -14.11 -29.04 -9.03
N ARG A 523 -15.41 -28.91 -8.75
CA ARG A 523 -15.94 -28.72 -7.38
C ARG A 523 -16.24 -30.03 -6.67
N LEU A 524 -16.51 -31.09 -7.43
CA LEU A 524 -16.85 -32.41 -6.90
C LEU A 524 -15.62 -33.10 -6.30
N LYS A 525 -14.44 -32.93 -6.92
CA LYS A 525 -13.18 -33.55 -6.47
C LYS A 525 -12.77 -33.24 -5.03
N PRO A 526 -12.66 -31.96 -4.61
CA PRO A 526 -12.28 -31.64 -3.23
C PRO A 526 -13.30 -32.15 -2.20
N ARG A 527 -14.61 -32.10 -2.52
CA ARG A 527 -15.67 -32.57 -1.61
C ARG A 527 -15.65 -34.09 -1.44
N MET A 528 -15.44 -34.85 -2.52
CA MET A 528 -15.25 -36.29 -2.42
C MET A 528 -13.97 -36.67 -1.67
N ALA A 529 -12.89 -35.90 -1.84
CA ALA A 529 -11.65 -36.11 -1.08
C ALA A 529 -11.85 -35.86 0.43
N ALA A 530 -12.62 -34.85 0.82
CA ALA A 530 -12.98 -34.58 2.22
C ALA A 530 -13.78 -35.73 2.85
N LEU A 531 -14.62 -36.43 2.05
CA LEU A 531 -15.32 -37.66 2.45
C LEU A 531 -14.42 -38.91 2.43
N GLY A 532 -13.10 -38.76 2.27
CA GLY A 532 -12.14 -39.87 2.22
C GLY A 532 -12.05 -40.60 0.88
N ALA A 533 -12.62 -40.05 -0.20
CA ALA A 533 -12.63 -40.62 -1.54
C ALA A 533 -11.96 -39.72 -2.59
N PRO A 534 -10.62 -39.62 -2.61
CA PRO A 534 -9.92 -38.84 -3.60
C PRO A 534 -10.19 -39.35 -5.03
N PHE A 535 -10.14 -38.42 -5.99
CA PHE A 535 -10.31 -38.71 -7.40
C PHE A 535 -9.10 -39.45 -7.99
N THR A 536 -9.36 -40.48 -8.79
CA THR A 536 -8.33 -41.29 -9.46
C THR A 536 -8.60 -41.33 -10.96
N ASN A 537 -7.62 -40.90 -11.76
CA ASN A 537 -7.60 -41.02 -13.21
C ASN A 537 -6.36 -41.83 -13.61
N GLY A 538 -6.56 -43.00 -14.22
CA GLY A 538 -5.44 -43.85 -14.63
C GLY A 538 -5.75 -44.72 -15.83
N PRO A 539 -4.94 -44.69 -16.90
CA PRO A 539 -4.98 -45.71 -17.94
C PRO A 539 -4.50 -47.03 -17.33
N GLY A 540 -5.39 -48.02 -17.26
CA GLY A 540 -5.14 -49.34 -16.67
C GLY A 540 -5.96 -49.69 -15.41
N GLY A 541 -6.87 -48.83 -14.98
CA GLY A 541 -7.63 -49.04 -13.73
C GLY A 541 -9.10 -49.42 -13.88
N PHE A 542 -9.84 -48.74 -14.74
CA PHE A 542 -11.30 -48.91 -14.87
C PHE A 542 -11.63 -49.06 -16.35
N ILE A 543 -12.48 -50.02 -16.67
CA ILE A 543 -12.63 -50.66 -18.00
C ILE A 543 -12.95 -49.66 -19.14
N ASP A 544 -13.31 -48.41 -18.83
CA ASP A 544 -13.79 -47.42 -19.80
C ASP A 544 -13.03 -46.07 -19.81
N GLY A 545 -11.89 -45.94 -19.11
CA GLY A 545 -11.13 -44.67 -19.08
C GLY A 545 -11.80 -43.50 -18.35
N CYS A 546 -12.95 -43.72 -17.70
CA CYS A 546 -13.63 -42.73 -16.88
C CYS A 546 -13.01 -42.65 -15.46
N GLY A 547 -12.76 -41.44 -14.96
CA GLY A 547 -12.29 -41.23 -13.59
C GLY A 547 -13.26 -41.68 -12.51
N ALA A 548 -12.73 -42.02 -11.34
CA ALA A 548 -13.52 -42.54 -10.21
C ALA A 548 -13.03 -41.98 -8.85
N TYR A 549 -13.96 -41.86 -7.90
CA TYR A 549 -13.68 -41.54 -6.49
C TYR A 549 -13.51 -42.84 -5.71
N PHE A 550 -12.44 -42.97 -4.92
CA PHE A 550 -12.00 -44.25 -4.35
C PHE A 550 -11.69 -44.14 -2.85
N TRP A 551 -12.42 -44.90 -2.03
CA TRP A 551 -12.13 -45.06 -0.58
C TRP A 551 -11.09 -46.15 -0.39
N LYS A 552 -9.82 -45.74 -0.35
CA LYS A 552 -8.67 -46.66 -0.37
C LYS A 552 -8.49 -47.43 0.94
N ASP A 553 -8.19 -48.72 0.80
CA ASP A 553 -7.88 -49.69 1.86
C ASP A 553 -8.99 -49.81 2.92
N GLN A 554 -10.22 -49.48 2.52
CA GLN A 554 -11.40 -49.61 3.35
C GLN A 554 -12.09 -50.96 3.16
N PRO A 555 -12.65 -51.55 4.23
CA PRO A 555 -13.56 -52.69 4.11
C PRO A 555 -14.74 -52.38 3.19
N LYS A 556 -15.30 -53.41 2.56
CA LYS A 556 -16.51 -53.26 1.71
C LYS A 556 -17.65 -52.62 2.50
N GLY A 557 -18.29 -51.61 1.92
CA GLY A 557 -19.45 -50.91 2.51
C GLY A 557 -19.07 -49.84 3.53
N THR A 558 -17.80 -49.43 3.62
CA THR A 558 -17.39 -48.35 4.52
C THR A 558 -17.94 -47.00 4.07
N ALA A 559 -18.03 -46.79 2.75
CA ALA A 559 -18.67 -45.61 2.19
C ALA A 559 -20.15 -45.48 2.62
N LEU A 560 -20.83 -46.58 2.96
CA LEU A 560 -22.22 -46.58 3.43
C LEU A 560 -22.34 -46.15 4.89
N LYS A 561 -21.38 -46.51 5.73
CA LYS A 561 -21.33 -46.09 7.14
C LYS A 561 -21.08 -44.58 7.28
N LEU A 562 -20.32 -44.00 6.35
CA LEU A 562 -20.12 -42.55 6.26
C LEU A 562 -21.42 -41.81 5.89
N ILE A 563 -22.34 -42.46 5.17
CA ILE A 563 -23.65 -41.89 4.79
C ILE A 563 -24.66 -42.02 5.93
N GLU A 564 -24.61 -43.12 6.69
CA GLU A 564 -25.52 -43.39 7.81
C GLU A 564 -25.20 -42.51 9.04
N SER A 565 -23.92 -42.20 9.29
CA SER A 565 -23.50 -41.39 10.45
C SER A 565 -23.80 -39.89 10.35
N ASP A 566 -23.99 -39.35 9.14
CA ASP A 566 -24.40 -37.96 8.93
C ASP A 566 -25.94 -37.75 9.07
N HIS A 567 -26.71 -38.83 9.23
CA HIS A 567 -28.18 -38.79 9.28
C HIS A 567 -28.76 -38.76 10.72
N ASP A 568 -27.95 -38.94 11.76
CA ASP A 568 -28.37 -39.01 13.18
C ASP A 568 -28.57 -37.62 13.84
N GLY A 569 -28.94 -36.61 13.05
CA GLY A 569 -29.15 -35.22 13.50
C GLY A 569 -30.60 -34.73 13.46
N GLN A 570 -31.57 -35.60 13.22
CA GLN A 570 -33.00 -35.26 13.30
C GLN A 570 -33.77 -36.39 13.97
N ASP A 571 -33.88 -36.29 15.30
CA ASP A 571 -34.93 -36.98 16.03
C ASP A 571 -36.29 -36.39 15.62
N GLU A 572 -37.19 -37.23 15.11
CA GLU A 572 -38.60 -37.11 15.43
C GLU A 572 -39.08 -38.43 16.02
N ASP A 573 -39.36 -38.37 17.32
CA ASP A 573 -40.24 -39.26 18.06
C ASP A 573 -41.51 -39.58 17.26
N HIS A 574 -41.68 -40.85 16.88
CA HIS A 574 -43.01 -41.44 16.81
C HIS A 574 -43.01 -42.84 17.41
N ASN A 575 -43.16 -42.83 18.74
CA ASN A 575 -43.81 -43.89 19.47
C ASN A 575 -45.27 -44.01 18.97
N THR A 576 -45.63 -45.15 18.39
CA THR A 576 -46.99 -45.67 18.46
C THR A 576 -46.96 -47.19 18.43
N ASP A 577 -47.40 -47.76 19.55
CA ASP A 577 -47.84 -49.14 19.73
C ASP A 577 -48.77 -49.62 18.62
N TYR A 578 -48.59 -50.87 18.17
CA TYR A 578 -49.69 -51.73 17.75
C TYR A 578 -49.35 -53.19 18.07
N GLU A 579 -49.72 -53.61 19.29
CA GLU A 579 -50.07 -55.00 19.56
C GLU A 579 -51.46 -55.31 18.95
N GLY A 580 -51.59 -56.50 18.37
CA GLY A 580 -52.87 -57.19 18.20
C GLY A 580 -53.50 -57.15 16.81
N ILE A 581 -53.41 -58.27 16.08
CA ILE A 581 -54.52 -59.23 15.93
C ILE A 581 -54.01 -60.40 15.05
N ALA A 582 -53.98 -61.58 15.66
CA ALA A 582 -53.96 -62.85 14.95
C ALA A 582 -55.35 -63.15 14.41
N ALA A 583 -55.46 -63.47 13.12
CA ALA A 583 -56.60 -64.19 12.58
C ALA A 583 -56.14 -65.08 11.43
N ASP A 584 -56.08 -66.36 11.77
CA ASP A 584 -56.09 -67.52 10.89
C ASP A 584 -57.22 -67.41 9.86
N ASN A 585 -56.96 -67.69 8.58
CA ASN A 585 -58.00 -68.20 7.69
C ASN A 585 -57.38 -68.98 6.52
N ARG A 586 -57.50 -70.30 6.64
CA ARG A 586 -57.46 -71.26 5.53
C ARG A 586 -58.79 -71.20 4.77
N GLY A 587 -58.75 -71.30 3.44
CA GLY A 587 -59.73 -72.05 2.67
C GLY A 587 -60.57 -71.31 1.61
N GLY A 588 -60.44 -71.78 0.35
CA GLY A 588 -61.39 -71.63 -0.77
C GLY A 588 -61.23 -70.31 -1.54
N PHE A 589 -60.83 -70.26 -2.81
CA PHE A 589 -61.13 -71.11 -3.96
C PHE A 589 -60.02 -71.03 -5.02
#